data_AF-A0A223ZNZ1-F1
#
_entry.id   AF-A0A223ZNZ1-F1
#
_cell.length_a   1.000
_cell.length_b   1.000
_cell.length_c   1.000
_cell.angle_alpha   90.00
_cell.angle_beta   90.00
_cell.angle_gamma   90.00
#
_symmetry.space_group_name_H-M   'P 1'
#
loop_
_entity.id
_entity.type
_entity.pdbx_description
1 polymer ?
#
loop_
_entity_poly.entity_id
_entity_poly.type
_entity_poly.pdbx_seq_one_letter_code
_entity_poly.pdbx_strand_id
1 'polypeptide(L)'
;DIQPGIDIVIGPGTEIIGGEGRILTAGGIDAHIHFIAPQQIEEALYSGVTTMMGGGTGPASGTLATTCTPGPWHIARMIQSFDAFPVNLGISGKGNASRPAALVEMIKAGACALKL
;
A
#
# COMPACT_ATOMS: atom_id res chain seq x y z
N ASP A 1 -37.17 -14.09 1.89
CA ASP A 1 -38.38 -14.90 2.17
C ASP A 1 -39.15 -15.30 0.92
N ILE A 2 -39.39 -14.37 -0.03
CA ILE A 2 -40.27 -14.61 -1.18
C ILE A 2 -39.55 -14.82 -2.53
N GLN A 3 -38.24 -14.55 -2.61
CA GLN A 3 -37.46 -14.67 -3.84
C GLN A 3 -36.69 -16.01 -3.85
N PRO A 4 -36.66 -16.76 -4.98
CA PRO A 4 -35.89 -17.99 -5.11
C PRO A 4 -34.39 -17.70 -5.36
N GLY A 5 -33.51 -18.64 -4.97
CA GLY A 5 -32.09 -18.63 -5.36
C GLY A 5 -31.24 -17.50 -4.76
N ILE A 6 -31.55 -17.05 -3.54
CA ILE A 6 -30.83 -15.95 -2.89
C ILE A 6 -29.69 -16.49 -2.03
N ASP A 7 -28.45 -16.14 -2.39
CA ASP A 7 -27.22 -16.42 -1.61
C ASP A 7 -26.67 -15.17 -0.90
N ILE A 8 -27.11 -13.97 -1.30
CA ILE A 8 -26.75 -12.68 -0.67
C ILE A 8 -28.03 -12.06 -0.09
N VAL A 9 -28.17 -12.14 1.24
CA VAL A 9 -29.36 -11.65 1.95
C VAL A 9 -29.26 -10.15 2.21
N ILE A 10 -30.32 -9.42 1.88
CA ILE A 10 -30.49 -7.99 2.22
C ILE A 10 -31.44 -7.89 3.41
N GLY A 11 -30.98 -7.26 4.50
CA GLY A 11 -31.75 -7.09 5.73
C GLY A 11 -31.54 -5.71 6.38
N PRO A 12 -32.05 -5.52 7.61
CA PRO A 12 -31.99 -4.21 8.29
C PRO A 12 -30.58 -3.66 8.55
N GLY A 13 -29.55 -4.51 8.50
CA GLY A 13 -28.14 -4.13 8.66
C GLY A 13 -27.36 -4.01 7.35
N THR A 14 -28.03 -4.07 6.19
CA THR A 14 -27.39 -4.03 4.87
C THR A 14 -27.46 -2.63 4.27
N GLU A 15 -26.31 -2.01 4.01
CA GLU A 15 -26.21 -0.79 3.22
C GLU A 15 -26.20 -1.10 1.72
N ILE A 16 -26.70 -0.18 0.89
CA ILE A 16 -26.86 -0.35 -0.55
C ILE A 16 -26.14 0.77 -1.32
N ILE A 17 -25.28 0.39 -2.26
CA ILE A 17 -24.68 1.30 -3.25
C ILE A 17 -25.27 0.99 -4.63
N GLY A 18 -25.93 1.97 -5.25
CA GLY A 18 -26.50 1.84 -6.60
C GLY A 18 -25.43 1.77 -7.69
N GLY A 19 -25.40 0.68 -8.45
CA GLY A 19 -24.39 0.38 -9.47
C GLY A 19 -24.96 0.29 -10.90
N GLU A 20 -26.26 0.51 -11.09
CA GLU A 20 -26.92 0.40 -12.39
C GLU A 20 -26.32 1.37 -13.42
N GLY A 21 -25.97 0.84 -14.60
CA GLY A 21 -25.32 1.62 -15.65
C GLY A 21 -23.87 2.05 -15.35
N ARG A 22 -23.24 1.50 -14.30
CA ARG A 22 -21.83 1.74 -13.96
C ARG A 22 -20.96 0.53 -14.29
N ILE A 23 -19.67 0.79 -14.52
CA ILE A 23 -18.63 -0.24 -14.55
C ILE A 23 -17.98 -0.25 -13.18
N LEU A 24 -17.90 -1.42 -12.56
CA LEU A 24 -17.18 -1.62 -11.31
C LEU A 24 -15.93 -2.45 -11.60
N THR A 25 -14.78 -2.01 -11.08
CA THR A 25 -13.52 -2.73 -11.16
C THR A 25 -12.98 -2.97 -9.76
N ALA A 26 -12.02 -3.89 -9.64
CA ALA A 26 -11.15 -3.87 -8.47
C ALA A 26 -10.39 -2.54 -8.40
N GLY A 27 -9.97 -2.17 -7.19
CA GLY A 27 -9.05 -1.05 -7.02
C GLY A 27 -7.67 -1.39 -7.61
N GLY A 28 -7.01 -0.40 -8.18
CA GLY A 28 -5.67 -0.54 -8.74
C GLY A 28 -4.62 -0.87 -7.68
N ILE A 29 -3.55 -1.53 -8.13
CA ILE A 29 -2.36 -1.81 -7.32
C ILE A 29 -1.15 -1.20 -8.06
N ASP A 30 -0.52 -0.20 -7.43
CA ASP A 30 0.76 0.32 -7.90
C ASP A 30 1.89 -0.29 -7.09
N ALA A 31 2.83 -0.96 -7.77
CA ALA A 31 3.93 -1.69 -7.14
C ALA A 31 5.31 -1.02 -7.30
N HIS A 32 5.35 0.24 -7.76
CA HIS A 32 6.60 0.98 -7.95
C HIS A 32 6.54 2.40 -7.35
N ILE A 33 6.08 2.50 -6.11
CA ILE A 33 5.94 3.79 -5.44
C ILE A 33 7.25 4.25 -4.81
N HIS A 34 7.66 5.47 -5.15
CA HIS A 34 8.61 6.22 -4.35
C HIS A 34 7.84 7.03 -3.32
N PHE A 35 7.98 6.72 -2.02
CA PHE A 35 7.31 7.46 -0.94
C PHE A 35 8.03 8.79 -0.66
N ILE A 36 7.97 9.72 -1.63
CA ILE A 36 8.61 11.03 -1.61
C ILE A 36 7.80 12.00 -0.76
N ALA A 37 6.47 11.96 -0.92
CA ALA A 37 5.55 12.89 -0.27
C ALA A 37 4.21 12.21 0.00
N PRO A 38 3.56 12.45 1.16
CA PRO A 38 2.28 11.82 1.48
C PRO A 38 1.14 12.18 0.52
N GLN A 39 1.23 13.34 -0.15
CA GLN A 39 0.25 13.81 -1.14
C GLN A 39 0.06 12.82 -2.31
N GLN A 40 1.07 12.01 -2.62
CA GLN A 40 0.98 10.99 -3.66
C GLN A 40 -0.12 9.95 -3.37
N ILE A 41 -0.46 9.75 -2.10
CA ILE A 41 -1.48 8.77 -1.68
C ILE A 41 -2.88 9.23 -2.08
N GLU A 42 -3.18 10.53 -1.91
CA GLU A 42 -4.47 11.09 -2.33
C GLU A 42 -4.62 11.03 -3.86
N GLU A 43 -3.56 11.38 -4.59
CA GLU A 43 -3.55 11.31 -6.05
C GLU A 43 -3.78 9.87 -6.54
N ALA A 44 -3.10 8.89 -5.93
CA ALA A 44 -3.28 7.49 -6.24
C ALA A 44 -4.74 7.05 -5.98
N LEU A 45 -5.31 7.41 -4.83
CA LEU A 45 -6.69 7.07 -4.50
C LEU A 45 -7.70 7.66 -5.48
N TYR A 46 -7.55 8.94 -5.86
CA TYR A 46 -8.44 9.57 -6.84
C TYR A 46 -8.30 9.01 -8.25
N SER A 47 -7.15 8.40 -8.57
CA SER A 47 -6.96 7.65 -9.82
C SER A 47 -7.55 6.24 -9.79
N GLY A 48 -8.07 5.78 -8.64
CA GLY A 48 -8.63 4.44 -8.45
C GLY A 48 -7.62 3.40 -7.93
N VAL A 49 -6.41 3.81 -7.55
CA VAL A 49 -5.42 2.93 -6.90
C VAL A 49 -5.71 2.83 -5.41
N THR A 50 -5.89 1.61 -4.91
CA THR A 50 -6.26 1.35 -3.50
C THR A 50 -5.14 0.66 -2.72
N THR A 51 -4.08 0.22 -3.42
CA THR A 51 -2.91 -0.42 -2.82
C THR A 51 -1.64 0.14 -3.45
N MET A 52 -0.70 0.56 -2.61
CA MET A 52 0.57 1.13 -3.03
C MET A 52 1.72 0.36 -2.37
N MET A 53 2.61 -0.22 -3.17
CA MET A 53 3.82 -0.89 -2.70
C MET A 53 5.05 -0.17 -3.23
N GLY A 54 6.01 0.05 -2.34
CA GLY A 54 7.17 0.87 -2.68
C GLY A 54 8.08 1.14 -1.50
N GLY A 55 8.94 2.15 -1.62
CA GLY A 55 9.87 2.49 -0.54
C GLY A 55 10.27 3.96 -0.58
N GLY A 56 10.74 4.44 0.56
CA GLY A 56 11.12 5.84 0.74
C GLY A 56 11.07 6.29 2.19
N THR A 57 11.59 7.49 2.42
CA THR A 57 11.62 8.17 3.72
C THR A 57 11.28 9.65 3.59
N GLY A 58 10.42 10.02 2.63
CA GLY A 58 10.19 11.41 2.25
C GLY A 58 11.19 11.91 1.20
N PRO A 59 11.36 13.23 1.04
CA PRO A 59 12.07 13.86 -0.09
C PRO A 59 13.60 13.84 0.04
N ALA A 60 14.15 12.72 0.50
CA ALA A 60 15.59 12.47 0.54
C ALA A 60 16.10 12.00 -0.82
N SER A 61 17.35 12.33 -1.16
CA SER A 61 17.98 11.92 -2.44
C SER A 61 17.89 10.42 -2.70
N GLY A 62 17.99 9.59 -1.66
CA GLY A 62 17.83 8.14 -1.77
C GLY A 62 16.42 7.73 -2.24
N THR A 63 15.37 8.34 -1.67
CA THR A 63 13.98 8.09 -2.08
C THR A 63 13.70 8.61 -3.47
N LEU A 64 14.24 9.79 -3.83
CA LEU A 64 14.07 10.36 -5.17
C LEU A 64 14.63 9.44 -6.25
N ALA A 65 15.68 8.68 -5.94
CA ALA A 65 16.32 7.75 -6.87
C ALA A 65 15.79 6.31 -6.76
N THR A 66 15.36 5.87 -5.58
CA THR A 66 15.08 4.44 -5.33
C THR A 66 13.86 4.24 -4.44
N THR A 67 13.11 3.18 -4.72
CA THR A 67 12.02 2.67 -3.88
C THR A 67 12.56 1.89 -2.68
N CYS A 68 13.36 2.54 -1.83
CA CYS A 68 13.99 1.92 -0.67
C CYS A 68 13.64 2.68 0.61
N THR A 69 13.13 1.98 1.62
CA THR A 69 13.11 2.45 3.01
C THR A 69 14.26 1.77 3.78
N PRO A 70 15.40 2.47 3.97
CA PRO A 70 16.62 1.83 4.46
C PRO A 70 16.61 1.66 5.98
N GLY A 71 16.70 0.41 6.43
CA GLY A 71 16.98 0.06 7.81
C GLY A 71 15.74 0.00 8.73
N PRO A 72 15.84 -0.70 9.88
CA PRO A 72 14.70 -0.94 10.76
C PRO A 72 14.01 0.32 11.30
N TRP A 73 14.80 1.37 11.62
CA TRP A 73 14.25 2.59 12.18
C TRP A 73 13.31 3.31 11.21
N HIS A 74 13.75 3.50 9.96
CA HIS A 74 12.94 4.15 8.94
C HIS A 74 11.72 3.31 8.59
N ILE A 75 11.85 1.98 8.50
CA ILE A 75 10.73 1.07 8.28
C ILE A 75 9.68 1.26 9.37
N ALA A 76 10.08 1.23 10.64
CA ALA A 76 9.15 1.42 11.76
C ALA A 76 8.46 2.80 11.72
N ARG A 77 9.18 3.89 11.39
CA ARG A 77 8.58 5.23 11.28
C ARG A 77 7.60 5.34 10.12
N MET A 78 7.93 4.76 8.97
CA MET A 78 7.04 4.77 7.81
C MET A 78 5.78 3.96 8.07
N ILE A 79 5.90 2.75 8.64
CA ILE A 79 4.72 1.93 9.02
C ILE A 79 3.82 2.69 9.99
N GLN A 80 4.37 3.41 10.97
CA GLN A 80 3.56 4.25 11.85
C GLN A 80 2.84 5.38 11.12
N SER A 81 3.48 5.99 10.12
CA SER A 81 2.86 7.04 9.31
C SER A 81 1.72 6.53 8.43
N PHE A 82 1.71 5.23 8.10
CA PHE A 82 0.71 4.62 7.21
C PHE A 82 -0.69 4.55 7.83
N ASP A 83 -0.79 4.56 9.17
CA ASP A 83 -2.08 4.54 9.89
C ASP A 83 -2.96 5.78 9.61
N ALA A 84 -2.38 6.84 9.04
CA ALA A 84 -3.10 8.05 8.70
C ALA A 84 -3.86 7.98 7.36
N PHE A 85 -3.68 6.92 6.55
CA PHE A 85 -4.14 6.90 5.16
C PHE A 85 -5.12 5.76 4.85
N PRO A 86 -6.18 6.02 4.05
CA PRO A 86 -7.21 5.03 3.73
C PRO A 86 -6.84 4.15 2.52
N VAL A 87 -5.61 3.66 2.46
CA VAL A 87 -5.13 2.74 1.40
C VAL A 87 -4.28 1.63 2.00
N ASN A 88 -4.15 0.51 1.29
CA ASN A 88 -3.22 -0.54 1.68
C ASN A 88 -1.79 -0.15 1.30
N LEU A 89 -0.84 -0.21 2.24
CA LEU A 89 0.54 0.23 2.02
C LEU A 89 1.54 -0.91 2.31
N GLY A 90 2.43 -1.17 1.34
CA GLY A 90 3.53 -2.14 1.46
C GLY A 90 4.89 -1.49 1.29
N ILE A 91 5.89 -1.91 2.07
CA ILE A 91 7.20 -1.26 2.12
C ILE A 91 8.35 -2.16 1.66
N SER A 92 9.23 -1.64 0.80
CA SER A 92 10.46 -2.28 0.35
C SER A 92 11.68 -1.75 1.07
N GLY A 93 12.51 -2.65 1.58
CA GLY A 93 13.84 -2.34 2.11
C GLY A 93 14.87 -2.15 1.00
N LYS A 94 16.08 -1.72 1.37
CA LYS A 94 17.21 -1.62 0.45
C LYS A 94 17.85 -3.00 0.22
N GLY A 95 17.83 -3.49 -1.01
CA GLY A 95 18.35 -4.81 -1.38
C GLY A 95 19.85 -4.84 -1.66
N ASN A 96 20.50 -3.68 -1.87
CA ASN A 96 21.91 -3.60 -2.25
C ASN A 96 22.83 -3.90 -1.05
N ALA A 97 23.03 -5.19 -0.76
CA ALA A 97 24.00 -5.66 0.22
C ALA A 97 24.55 -7.04 -0.19
N SER A 98 25.86 -7.24 -0.07
CA SER A 98 26.49 -8.54 -0.35
C SER A 98 26.48 -9.49 0.85
N ARG A 99 25.98 -9.05 2.00
CA ARG A 99 25.85 -9.85 3.23
C ARG A 99 24.39 -9.87 3.68
N PRO A 100 23.85 -11.04 4.09
CA PRO A 100 22.41 -11.19 4.34
C PRO A 100 21.91 -10.54 5.63
N ALA A 101 22.78 -10.31 6.62
CA ALA A 101 22.35 -9.87 7.95
C ALA A 101 21.52 -8.57 7.91
N ALA A 102 22.00 -7.54 7.21
CA ALA A 102 21.29 -6.27 7.06
C ALA A 102 19.95 -6.41 6.32
N LEU A 103 19.86 -7.33 5.35
CA LEU A 103 18.62 -7.60 4.61
C LEU A 103 17.59 -8.26 5.52
N VAL A 104 18.01 -9.25 6.31
CA VAL A 104 17.15 -9.95 7.28
C VAL A 104 16.60 -9.00 8.33
N GLU A 105 17.41 -8.04 8.80
CA GLU A 105 16.96 -7.03 9.76
C GLU A 105 15.83 -6.16 9.20
N MET A 106 15.92 -5.74 7.92
CA MET A 106 14.85 -4.96 7.28
C MET A 106 13.57 -5.77 7.07
N ILE A 107 13.68 -7.04 6.67
CA ILE A 107 12.51 -7.92 6.56
C ILE A 107 11.84 -8.09 7.93
N LYS A 108 12.62 -8.37 8.99
CA LYS A 108 12.11 -8.49 10.35
C LYS A 108 11.47 -7.20 10.88
N ALA A 109 11.92 -6.03 10.39
CA ALA A 109 11.34 -4.75 10.75
C ALA A 109 10.00 -4.46 10.06
N GLY A 110 9.60 -5.25 9.06
CA GLY A 110 8.31 -5.12 8.36
C GLY A 110 8.41 -4.88 6.86
N ALA A 111 9.60 -4.90 6.25
CA ALA A 111 9.70 -4.86 4.80
C ALA A 111 9.10 -6.14 4.17
N CYS A 112 8.20 -5.98 3.22
CA CYS A 112 7.59 -7.08 2.46
C CYS A 112 8.35 -7.40 1.16
N ALA A 113 9.31 -6.55 0.78
CA ALA A 113 10.15 -6.71 -0.41
C ALA A 113 11.53 -6.04 -0.22
N LEU A 114 12.45 -6.26 -1.17
CA LEU A 114 13.74 -5.59 -1.25
C LEU A 114 13.94 -5.05 -2.67
N LYS A 115 14.38 -3.79 -2.81
CA LYS A 115 14.71 -3.16 -4.08
C LYS A 115 16.21 -3.18 -4.33
N LEU A 116 16.63 -3.71 -5.47
CA LEU A 116 18.00 -3.61 -6.00
C LEU A 116 18.13 -2.43 -6.97
#